data_AF-A0A963NWD0-F1
#
_entry.id   AF-A0A963NWD0-F1
#
_cell.length_a   1.000
_cell.length_b   1.000
_cell.length_c   1.000
_cell.angle_alpha   90.00
_cell.angle_beta   90.00
_cell.angle_gamma   90.00
#
_symmetry.space_group_name_H-M   'P 1'
#
loop_
_entity.id
_entity.type
_entity.pdbx_description
1 polymer ?
#
loop_
_entity_poly.entity_id
_entity_poly.type
_entity_poly.pdbx_seq_one_letter_code
_entity_poly.pdbx_strand_id
1 'polypeptide(L)'
;FGRGRPHRCGVGNLNEVIDHPDLAAVRMDRVRTDDVIDEEGVGEMVLALRRQPGLDVESLAAFDGGGDGAALWAAFAGAGRLPSGAPWLVEAPFDDRDTAIPTAAIAAGCTLQPGEERVIEAVVVWDFPLVRFGLGRRHWRRYTAEWGRTGRKALAIAERALDAAPARAESVAGWQREVAASLGDAPEAGGLALQMLSFLVDGCTVATAPDAEREEPAHFALIECPDYALYATMDLWIYASEAVLRTFPELEAQVLEDYARQLPRADARLRLHALSGVPMPVKLAGMAPHDLGAPEEDPFHLASGYTWRDATGWKDLNAQLVIAIARAGQVLGPGWQRRMLPTVGLALDALARFDRDGDGLIENDGVPDQTFDNIPMLGPSAYCGGLWLAALLGGAAVADAADRPDLAAAWRATAAQGRQAFAAALWDGSRLRLDRDGPLKDALLLGCVFGPFLARRYGFGDAVDPAMVRATLATLFAINFRKAGAGRAARLIVTAAGGPVAHAPGDVDASFQTSEALVGINLAFAAELQAFGLTSEAAEVRRALFAEVVERRGLLYRLPAAIDLEAEVFRAPMNLRPLAAWLAQPWPFPG
;
A
#
# COMPACT_ATOMS: atom_id res chain seq x y z
N PHE A 1 1.26 -25.84 -2.51
CA PHE A 1 0.51 -25.19 -3.60
C PHE A 1 0.65 -26.03 -4.86
N GLY A 2 -0.39 -26.79 -5.19
CA GLY A 2 -0.36 -27.82 -6.24
C GLY A 2 -1.63 -28.66 -6.25
N ARG A 3 -2.79 -28.03 -5.99
CA ARG A 3 -4.10 -28.66 -6.18
C ARG A 3 -4.69 -28.11 -7.47
N GLY A 4 -5.09 -29.03 -8.34
CA GLY A 4 -5.53 -28.78 -9.71
C GLY A 4 -6.54 -27.64 -9.79
N ARG A 5 -6.06 -26.50 -10.29
CA ARG A 5 -6.94 -25.67 -11.09
C ARG A 5 -7.34 -26.56 -12.28
N PRO A 6 -8.63 -26.70 -12.62
CA PRO A 6 -8.99 -27.30 -13.90
C PRO A 6 -8.17 -26.58 -14.98
N HIS A 7 -7.67 -27.32 -15.99
CA HIS A 7 -7.11 -26.70 -17.18
C HIS A 7 -8.06 -25.58 -17.56
N ARG A 8 -7.58 -24.32 -17.62
CA ARG A 8 -8.40 -23.20 -18.09
C ARG A 8 -8.77 -23.56 -19.52
N CYS A 9 -9.91 -24.21 -19.68
CA CYS A 9 -10.37 -24.65 -20.97
C CYS A 9 -10.69 -23.36 -21.71
N GLY A 10 -9.83 -22.97 -22.65
CA GLY A 10 -10.01 -21.76 -23.47
C GLY A 10 -11.22 -21.84 -24.38
N VAL A 11 -12.12 -22.80 -24.18
CA VAL A 11 -13.31 -23.04 -24.99
C VAL A 11 -14.13 -21.78 -25.09
N GLY A 12 -14.49 -21.47 -26.34
CA GLY A 12 -15.17 -20.26 -26.68
C GLY A 12 -14.23 -19.10 -26.99
N ASN A 13 -12.94 -19.15 -26.68
CA ASN A 13 -12.02 -18.07 -27.02
C ASN A 13 -11.88 -17.96 -28.54
N LEU A 14 -11.89 -16.74 -29.03
CA LEU A 14 -11.60 -16.40 -30.42
C LEU A 14 -10.96 -15.02 -30.50
N ASN A 15 -10.32 -14.76 -31.63
CA ASN A 15 -9.81 -13.43 -31.96
C ASN A 15 -10.48 -12.94 -33.23
N GLU A 16 -10.63 -11.63 -33.38
CA GLU A 16 -11.22 -10.99 -34.54
C GLU A 16 -10.41 -9.75 -34.92
N VAL A 17 -10.00 -9.66 -36.19
CA VAL A 17 -9.44 -8.42 -36.74
C VAL A 17 -10.60 -7.45 -36.94
N ILE A 18 -10.47 -6.26 -36.35
CA ILE A 18 -11.51 -5.23 -36.42
C ILE A 18 -11.29 -4.38 -37.67
N ASP A 19 -12.36 -4.21 -38.46
CA ASP A 19 -12.41 -3.23 -39.53
C ASP A 19 -12.61 -1.83 -38.92
N HIS A 20 -11.51 -1.08 -38.78
CA HIS A 20 -11.50 0.26 -38.21
C HIS A 20 -10.71 1.22 -39.12
N PRO A 21 -11.24 2.41 -39.45
CA PRO A 21 -10.61 3.34 -40.39
C PRO A 21 -9.27 3.86 -39.89
N ASP A 22 -9.16 4.15 -38.59
CA ASP A 22 -7.98 4.82 -38.00
C ASP A 22 -7.05 3.86 -37.25
N LEU A 23 -7.47 2.62 -37.03
CA LEU A 23 -6.75 1.65 -36.19
C LEU A 23 -6.57 0.33 -36.94
N ALA A 24 -5.44 -0.30 -36.74
CA ALA A 24 -5.32 -1.73 -36.92
C ALA A 24 -5.51 -2.36 -35.54
N ALA A 25 -6.53 -3.19 -35.38
CA ALA A 25 -6.88 -3.75 -34.07
C ALA A 25 -7.27 -5.21 -34.18
N VAL A 26 -6.91 -5.98 -33.16
CA VAL A 26 -7.36 -7.35 -32.97
C VAL A 26 -8.02 -7.43 -31.60
N ARG A 27 -9.30 -7.82 -31.59
CA ARG A 27 -10.06 -8.12 -30.39
C ARG A 27 -9.89 -9.59 -30.05
N MET A 28 -9.51 -9.87 -28.81
CA MET A 28 -9.45 -11.20 -28.21
C MET A 28 -10.65 -11.31 -27.26
N ASP A 29 -11.56 -12.23 -27.54
CA ASP A 29 -12.85 -12.34 -26.86
C ASP A 29 -13.21 -13.81 -26.61
N ARG A 30 -14.32 -14.03 -25.90
CA ARG A 30 -14.90 -15.34 -25.68
C ARG A 30 -16.36 -15.34 -26.12
N VAL A 31 -16.77 -16.37 -26.86
CA VAL A 31 -18.19 -16.62 -27.18
C VAL A 31 -18.98 -16.72 -25.89
N ARG A 32 -20.04 -15.92 -25.80
CA ARG A 32 -20.98 -15.86 -24.67
C ARG A 32 -22.40 -15.99 -25.18
N THR A 33 -23.29 -16.58 -24.38
CA THR A 33 -24.71 -16.71 -24.71
C THR A 33 -25.47 -15.40 -24.56
N ASP A 34 -24.98 -14.51 -23.70
CA ASP A 34 -25.50 -13.16 -23.43
C ASP A 34 -24.35 -12.25 -22.92
N ASP A 35 -24.67 -11.00 -22.55
CA ASP A 35 -23.70 -10.03 -22.02
C ASP A 35 -23.65 -10.00 -20.48
N VAL A 36 -24.23 -10.99 -19.79
CA VAL A 36 -24.17 -11.08 -18.34
C VAL A 36 -22.77 -11.53 -17.92
N ILE A 37 -22.14 -10.76 -17.05
CA ILE A 37 -20.85 -11.10 -16.44
C ILE A 37 -21.08 -11.55 -14.99
N ASP A 38 -20.92 -12.84 -14.74
CA ASP A 38 -21.07 -13.47 -13.42
C ASP A 38 -19.78 -14.13 -12.91
N GLU A 39 -18.79 -14.33 -13.78
CA GLU A 39 -17.47 -14.89 -13.51
C GLU A 39 -16.33 -13.89 -13.78
N GLU A 40 -15.30 -13.93 -12.93
CA GLU A 40 -14.07 -13.16 -13.15
C GLU A 40 -13.26 -13.74 -14.32
N GLY A 41 -12.65 -12.85 -15.10
CA GLY A 41 -11.88 -13.23 -16.29
C GLY A 41 -12.72 -13.38 -17.57
N VAL A 42 -14.04 -13.18 -17.48
CA VAL A 42 -14.91 -13.02 -18.65
C VAL A 42 -14.91 -11.56 -19.09
N GLY A 43 -14.67 -11.33 -20.38
CA GLY A 43 -14.53 -10.01 -20.97
C GLY A 43 -13.79 -10.07 -22.30
N GLU A 44 -13.21 -8.95 -22.71
CA GLU A 44 -12.43 -8.86 -23.95
C GLU A 44 -11.11 -8.11 -23.74
N MET A 45 -10.13 -8.39 -24.59
CA MET A 45 -8.91 -7.62 -24.71
C MET A 45 -8.77 -7.07 -26.13
N VAL A 46 -8.12 -5.93 -26.29
CA VAL A 46 -7.79 -5.36 -27.60
C VAL A 46 -6.32 -5.01 -27.64
N LEU A 47 -5.64 -5.49 -28.69
CA LEU A 47 -4.37 -4.97 -29.14
C LEU A 47 -4.66 -4.05 -30.32
N ALA A 48 -4.19 -2.80 -30.29
CA ALA A 48 -4.43 -1.85 -31.37
C ALA A 48 -3.21 -0.96 -31.66
N LEU A 49 -3.11 -0.51 -32.90
CA LEU A 49 -2.08 0.40 -33.40
C LEU A 49 -2.73 1.50 -34.26
N ARG A 50 -2.29 2.76 -34.10
CA ARG A 50 -2.81 3.88 -34.90
C ARG A 50 -2.29 3.79 -36.33
N ARG A 51 -3.20 3.77 -37.31
CA ARG A 51 -2.83 3.89 -38.73
C ARG A 51 -2.31 5.30 -38.99
N GLN A 52 -1.17 5.38 -39.68
CA GLN A 52 -0.56 6.66 -40.03
C GLN A 52 -0.02 6.61 -41.47
N PRO A 53 0.01 7.74 -42.19
CA PRO A 53 0.62 7.79 -43.52
C PRO A 53 2.08 7.32 -43.50
N GLY A 54 2.42 6.41 -44.42
CA GLY A 54 3.77 5.85 -44.53
C GLY A 54 4.10 4.72 -43.56
N LEU A 55 3.13 4.26 -42.74
CA LEU A 55 3.22 2.99 -42.01
C LEU A 55 2.45 1.91 -42.77
N ASP A 56 3.14 0.81 -43.08
CA ASP A 56 2.51 -0.44 -43.51
C ASP A 56 2.07 -1.19 -42.26
N VAL A 57 0.75 -1.32 -42.05
CA VAL A 57 0.21 -1.95 -40.84
C VAL A 57 -0.54 -3.24 -41.19
N GLU A 58 -0.19 -4.32 -40.50
CA GLU A 58 -0.75 -5.66 -40.68
C GLU A 58 -1.32 -6.19 -39.36
N SER A 59 -2.35 -7.01 -39.45
CA SER A 59 -2.97 -7.67 -38.29
C SER A 59 -3.20 -9.14 -38.61
N LEU A 60 -2.86 -9.99 -37.65
CA LEU A 60 -3.10 -11.42 -37.67
C LEU A 60 -4.10 -11.75 -36.57
N ALA A 61 -5.25 -12.28 -36.97
CA ALA A 61 -6.30 -12.68 -36.04
C ALA A 61 -5.75 -13.73 -35.06
N ALA A 62 -5.12 -14.79 -35.59
CA ALA A 62 -4.67 -15.90 -34.76
C ALA A 62 -3.45 -16.63 -35.36
N PHE A 63 -2.50 -16.96 -34.50
CA PHE A 63 -1.55 -18.07 -34.58
C PHE A 63 -1.70 -18.92 -33.30
N ASP A 64 -1.20 -20.16 -33.28
CA ASP A 64 -1.23 -20.97 -32.06
C ASP A 64 -0.16 -20.51 -31.06
N GLY A 65 -0.60 -19.85 -29.98
CA GLY A 65 0.26 -19.42 -28.88
C GLY A 65 0.74 -20.53 -27.95
N GLY A 66 0.16 -21.74 -28.05
CA GLY A 66 0.65 -22.92 -27.35
C GLY A 66 1.79 -23.63 -28.08
N GLY A 67 2.02 -23.28 -29.36
CA GLY A 67 3.06 -23.86 -30.20
C GLY A 67 4.44 -23.19 -30.05
N ASP A 68 5.37 -23.55 -30.93
CA ASP A 68 6.73 -22.98 -30.98
C ASP A 68 6.82 -21.58 -31.63
N GLY A 69 5.70 -21.07 -32.12
CA GLY A 69 5.61 -19.77 -32.80
C GLY A 69 6.20 -19.72 -34.21
N ALA A 70 6.68 -20.83 -34.77
CA ALA A 70 7.37 -20.85 -36.06
C ALA A 70 6.50 -20.32 -37.22
N ALA A 71 5.19 -20.61 -37.18
CA ALA A 71 4.23 -20.15 -38.19
C ALA A 71 4.16 -18.61 -38.30
N LEU A 72 4.26 -17.90 -37.17
CA LEU A 72 4.38 -16.44 -37.14
C LEU A 72 5.79 -15.99 -37.50
N TRP A 73 6.78 -16.57 -36.81
CA TRP A 73 8.15 -16.06 -36.81
C TRP A 73 8.87 -16.24 -38.15
N ALA A 74 8.61 -17.33 -38.88
CA ALA A 74 9.26 -17.57 -40.17
C ALA A 74 8.92 -16.50 -41.21
N ALA A 75 7.66 -16.05 -41.26
CA ALA A 75 7.23 -14.96 -42.13
C ALA A 75 7.80 -13.61 -41.67
N PHE A 76 7.71 -13.33 -40.36
CA PHE A 76 8.13 -12.06 -39.80
C PHE A 76 9.65 -11.85 -39.87
N ALA A 77 10.45 -12.87 -39.54
CA ALA A 77 11.91 -12.78 -39.58
C ALA A 77 12.47 -12.60 -41.00
N GLY A 78 11.78 -13.12 -42.02
CA GLY A 78 12.21 -13.04 -43.41
C GLY A 78 11.89 -11.70 -44.09
N ALA A 79 10.70 -11.15 -43.84
CA ALA A 79 10.19 -9.99 -44.58
C ALA A 79 9.70 -8.83 -43.71
N GLY A 80 9.66 -8.99 -42.37
CA GLY A 80 9.03 -8.03 -41.48
C GLY A 80 7.50 -7.95 -41.64
N ARG A 81 6.88 -9.00 -42.21
CA ARG A 81 5.44 -9.08 -42.50
C ARG A 81 4.79 -10.22 -41.73
N LEU A 82 3.55 -10.02 -41.32
CA LEU A 82 2.74 -11.06 -40.70
C LEU A 82 2.25 -12.06 -41.76
N PRO A 83 2.13 -13.35 -41.43
CA PRO A 83 1.47 -14.30 -42.31
C PRO A 83 -0.03 -13.98 -42.40
N SER A 84 -0.69 -14.49 -43.44
CA SER A 84 -2.16 -14.53 -43.48
C SER A 84 -2.67 -15.66 -42.59
N GLY A 85 -3.62 -15.37 -41.70
CA GLY A 85 -4.31 -16.38 -40.90
C GLY A 85 -5.76 -15.98 -40.67
N ALA A 86 -6.66 -16.95 -40.82
CA ALA A 86 -8.06 -16.77 -40.46
C ALA A 86 -8.24 -16.83 -38.93
N PRO A 87 -9.25 -16.17 -38.36
CA PRO A 87 -9.64 -16.43 -36.98
C PRO A 87 -10.15 -17.87 -36.81
N TRP A 88 -10.01 -18.42 -35.60
CA TRP A 88 -10.65 -19.69 -35.23
C TRP A 88 -11.17 -19.65 -33.79
N LEU A 89 -12.14 -20.52 -33.53
CA LEU A 89 -12.75 -20.75 -32.23
C LEU A 89 -12.02 -21.89 -31.52
N VAL A 90 -11.78 -21.74 -30.22
CA VAL A 90 -11.38 -22.87 -29.38
C VAL A 90 -12.60 -23.73 -29.07
N GLU A 91 -12.59 -24.96 -29.57
CA GLU A 91 -13.62 -25.97 -29.30
C GLU A 91 -13.28 -26.79 -28.05
N ALA A 92 -14.27 -27.49 -27.49
CA ALA A 92 -14.01 -28.46 -26.43
C ALA A 92 -13.08 -29.56 -26.95
N PRO A 93 -12.02 -29.93 -26.20
CA PRO A 93 -11.10 -30.94 -26.66
C PRO A 93 -11.81 -32.29 -26.81
N PHE A 94 -11.50 -33.01 -27.89
CA PHE A 94 -12.03 -34.36 -28.12
C PHE A 94 -11.31 -35.43 -27.27
N ASP A 95 -10.08 -35.13 -26.81
CA ASP A 95 -9.24 -35.98 -25.97
C ASP A 95 -8.40 -35.14 -24.99
N ASP A 96 -7.48 -35.76 -24.25
CA ASP A 96 -6.67 -35.08 -23.21
C ASP A 96 -5.53 -34.21 -23.76
N ARG A 97 -5.47 -33.94 -25.07
CA ARG A 97 -4.42 -33.07 -25.64
C ARG A 97 -4.72 -31.60 -25.38
N ASP A 98 -3.65 -30.83 -25.21
CA ASP A 98 -3.76 -29.37 -25.09
C ASP A 98 -4.36 -28.78 -26.37
N THR A 99 -5.38 -27.93 -26.20
CA THR A 99 -5.99 -27.18 -27.29
C THR A 99 -5.11 -26.00 -27.68
N ALA A 100 -4.96 -25.77 -28.99
CA ALA A 100 -4.31 -24.57 -29.51
C ALA A 100 -4.93 -23.28 -28.93
N ILE A 101 -4.10 -22.28 -28.67
CA ILE A 101 -4.52 -21.01 -28.07
C ILE A 101 -4.49 -19.93 -29.17
N PRO A 102 -5.63 -19.32 -29.54
CA PRO A 102 -5.64 -18.26 -30.54
C PRO A 102 -4.92 -17.02 -29.99
N THR A 103 -3.76 -16.70 -30.55
CA THR A 103 -2.96 -15.53 -30.17
C THR A 103 -2.88 -14.54 -31.32
N ALA A 104 -3.15 -13.27 -31.02
CA ALA A 104 -3.15 -12.19 -32.00
C ALA A 104 -1.75 -11.60 -32.22
N ALA A 105 -1.52 -11.00 -33.38
CA ALA A 105 -0.36 -10.16 -33.63
C ALA A 105 -0.73 -8.92 -34.46
N ILE A 106 -0.06 -7.81 -34.20
CA ILE A 106 -0.12 -6.59 -35.04
C ILE A 106 1.32 -6.15 -35.29
N ALA A 107 1.61 -5.79 -36.54
CA ALA A 107 2.91 -5.29 -36.95
C ALA A 107 2.73 -3.97 -37.70
N ALA A 108 3.67 -3.05 -37.50
CA ALA A 108 3.83 -1.86 -38.32
C ALA A 108 5.25 -1.81 -38.86
N GLY A 109 5.38 -1.51 -40.14
CA GLY A 109 6.64 -1.35 -40.83
C GLY A 109 6.71 -0.01 -41.56
N CYS A 110 7.90 0.58 -41.58
CA CYS A 110 8.22 1.73 -42.44
C CYS A 110 9.71 1.73 -42.77
N THR A 111 10.09 2.41 -43.85
CA THR A 111 11.50 2.67 -44.17
C THR A 111 11.85 4.08 -43.71
N LEU A 112 12.92 4.20 -42.91
CA LEU A 112 13.45 5.49 -42.46
C LEU A 112 14.63 5.93 -43.32
N GLN A 113 14.63 7.19 -43.75
CA GLN A 113 15.81 7.84 -44.31
C GLN A 113 16.84 8.15 -43.22
N PRO A 114 18.13 8.38 -43.56
CA PRO A 114 19.12 8.81 -42.58
C PRO A 114 18.69 10.09 -41.86
N GLY A 115 18.55 10.02 -40.53
CA GLY A 115 18.10 11.13 -39.68
C GLY A 115 16.58 11.32 -39.60
N GLU A 116 15.79 10.46 -40.23
CA GLU A 116 14.33 10.49 -40.13
C GLU A 116 13.83 9.80 -38.85
N GLU A 117 12.83 10.41 -38.21
CA GLU A 117 12.15 9.87 -37.04
C GLU A 117 10.68 9.53 -37.38
N ARG A 118 10.17 8.48 -36.75
CA ARG A 118 8.76 8.07 -36.80
C ARG A 118 8.30 7.61 -35.42
N VAL A 119 7.04 7.92 -35.10
CA VAL A 119 6.41 7.56 -33.84
C VAL A 119 5.26 6.61 -34.12
N ILE A 120 5.35 5.39 -33.58
CA ILE A 120 4.31 4.36 -33.71
C ILE A 120 3.56 4.29 -32.38
N GLU A 121 2.25 4.49 -32.42
CA GLU A 121 1.39 4.46 -31.24
C GLU A 121 0.61 3.15 -31.17
N ALA A 122 0.81 2.39 -30.09
CA ALA A 122 0.13 1.13 -29.85
C ALA A 122 -0.43 1.08 -28.42
N VAL A 123 -1.48 0.28 -28.23
CA VAL A 123 -2.13 0.10 -26.93
C VAL A 123 -2.58 -1.35 -26.75
N VAL A 124 -2.50 -1.82 -25.51
CA VAL A 124 -3.16 -3.05 -25.04
C VAL A 124 -4.19 -2.66 -23.99
N VAL A 125 -5.40 -3.15 -24.15
CA VAL A 125 -6.52 -2.90 -23.25
C VAL A 125 -7.17 -4.22 -22.85
N TRP A 126 -7.65 -4.29 -21.61
CA TRP A 126 -8.47 -5.38 -21.11
C TRP A 126 -9.72 -4.83 -20.42
N ASP A 127 -10.89 -5.31 -20.84
CA ASP A 127 -12.20 -5.05 -20.25
C ASP A 127 -12.69 -6.33 -19.55
N PHE A 128 -12.14 -6.58 -18.37
CA PHE A 128 -12.60 -7.60 -17.43
C PHE A 128 -13.32 -6.91 -16.26
N PRO A 129 -14.65 -6.75 -16.32
CA PRO A 129 -15.36 -5.80 -15.45
C PRO A 129 -15.54 -6.29 -14.01
N LEU A 130 -15.38 -7.59 -13.76
CA LEU A 130 -15.65 -8.21 -12.48
C LEU A 130 -14.34 -8.62 -11.77
N VAL A 131 -14.32 -8.49 -10.44
CA VAL A 131 -13.33 -9.13 -9.55
C VAL A 131 -14.06 -10.03 -8.56
N ARG A 132 -13.50 -11.21 -8.25
CA ARG A 132 -14.09 -12.17 -7.29
C ARG A 132 -13.09 -12.53 -6.20
N PHE A 133 -13.56 -12.58 -4.95
CA PHE A 133 -12.77 -12.99 -3.79
C PHE A 133 -13.07 -14.43 -3.36
N GLY A 134 -12.22 -15.00 -2.50
CA GLY A 134 -12.20 -16.44 -2.21
C GLY A 134 -13.49 -16.99 -1.59
N LEU A 135 -14.24 -16.18 -0.83
CA LEU A 135 -15.58 -16.56 -0.31
C LEU A 135 -16.73 -16.26 -1.28
N GLY A 136 -16.41 -15.88 -2.53
CA GLY A 136 -17.37 -15.74 -3.61
C GLY A 136 -17.99 -14.36 -3.76
N ARG A 137 -17.64 -13.37 -2.92
CA ARG A 137 -18.06 -11.98 -3.14
C ARG A 137 -17.49 -11.46 -4.44
N ARG A 138 -18.32 -10.69 -5.14
CA ARG A 138 -18.02 -10.13 -6.46
C ARG A 138 -18.24 -8.63 -6.43
N HIS A 139 -17.29 -7.88 -6.99
CA HIS A 139 -17.43 -6.45 -7.18
C HIS A 139 -17.16 -6.07 -8.63
N TRP A 140 -17.80 -5.00 -9.08
CA TRP A 140 -17.46 -4.37 -10.34
C TRP A 140 -16.20 -3.53 -10.16
N ARG A 141 -15.24 -3.65 -11.08
CA ARG A 141 -14.02 -2.82 -11.08
C ARG A 141 -14.38 -1.36 -11.34
N ARG A 142 -13.64 -0.41 -10.77
CA ARG A 142 -13.98 1.02 -10.75
C ARG A 142 -14.28 1.61 -12.14
N TYR A 143 -13.53 1.24 -13.17
CA TYR A 143 -13.72 1.77 -14.53
C TYR A 143 -15.11 1.43 -15.12
N THR A 144 -15.78 0.40 -14.61
CA THR A 144 -17.13 0.02 -15.08
C THR A 144 -18.18 1.09 -14.79
N ALA A 145 -17.92 2.03 -13.87
CA ALA A 145 -18.79 3.18 -13.65
C ALA A 145 -18.85 4.11 -14.88
N GLU A 146 -17.78 4.16 -15.67
CA GLU A 146 -17.70 4.93 -16.91
C GLU A 146 -18.06 4.08 -18.14
N TRP A 147 -17.53 2.86 -18.20
CA TRP A 147 -17.60 2.03 -19.42
C TRP A 147 -18.78 1.06 -19.43
N GLY A 148 -19.41 0.81 -18.29
CA GLY A 148 -20.43 -0.23 -18.12
C GLY A 148 -19.84 -1.58 -17.72
N ARG A 149 -20.72 -2.59 -17.63
CA ARG A 149 -20.43 -3.88 -16.97
C ARG A 149 -20.43 -5.08 -17.93
N THR A 150 -20.51 -4.84 -19.24
CA THR A 150 -20.73 -5.90 -20.25
C THR A 150 -19.47 -6.65 -20.68
N GLY A 151 -18.27 -6.11 -20.40
CA GLY A 151 -17.03 -6.70 -20.94
C GLY A 151 -16.98 -6.65 -22.47
N ARG A 152 -17.39 -5.51 -23.06
CA ARG A 152 -17.56 -5.28 -24.53
C ARG A 152 -17.04 -3.90 -24.96
N LYS A 153 -16.14 -3.29 -24.18
CA LYS A 153 -15.70 -1.90 -24.32
C LYS A 153 -14.20 -1.75 -24.55
N ALA A 154 -13.43 -2.82 -24.67
CA ALA A 154 -11.98 -2.73 -24.82
C ALA A 154 -11.57 -1.93 -26.07
N LEU A 155 -12.29 -2.05 -27.19
CA LEU A 155 -12.00 -1.25 -28.40
C LEU A 155 -12.23 0.25 -28.16
N ALA A 156 -13.37 0.62 -27.58
CA ALA A 156 -13.69 2.02 -27.27
C ALA A 156 -12.74 2.62 -26.22
N ILE A 157 -12.31 1.81 -25.25
CA ILE A 157 -11.26 2.20 -24.29
C ILE A 157 -9.92 2.40 -25.01
N ALA A 158 -9.57 1.53 -25.98
CA ALA A 158 -8.34 1.64 -26.76
C ALA A 158 -8.31 2.91 -27.62
N GLU A 159 -9.39 3.23 -28.31
CA GLU A 159 -9.58 4.49 -29.05
C GLU A 159 -9.35 5.70 -28.13
N ARG A 160 -10.07 5.73 -27.00
CA ARG A 160 -9.96 6.82 -26.02
C ARG A 160 -8.55 6.93 -25.44
N ALA A 161 -7.86 5.82 -25.22
CA ALA A 161 -6.50 5.79 -24.69
C ALA A 161 -5.50 6.35 -25.70
N LEU A 162 -5.57 5.94 -26.96
CA LEU A 162 -4.70 6.44 -28.03
C LEU A 162 -4.92 7.93 -28.30
N ASP A 163 -6.17 8.40 -28.33
CA ASP A 163 -6.48 9.82 -28.57
C ASP A 163 -6.04 10.72 -27.42
N ALA A 164 -6.08 10.20 -26.18
CA ALA A 164 -5.65 10.94 -25.01
C ALA A 164 -4.14 10.80 -24.72
N ALA A 165 -3.41 9.90 -25.40
CA ALA A 165 -2.04 9.55 -25.05
C ALA A 165 -1.07 10.76 -25.01
N PRO A 166 -1.05 11.66 -26.03
CA PRO A 166 -0.14 12.81 -25.99
C PRO A 166 -0.42 13.75 -24.81
N ALA A 167 -1.70 14.07 -24.57
CA ALA A 167 -2.11 14.94 -23.48
C ALA A 167 -1.83 14.30 -22.10
N ARG A 168 -2.04 12.98 -21.97
CA ARG A 168 -1.73 12.23 -20.74
C ARG A 168 -0.23 12.16 -20.48
N ALA A 169 0.59 11.94 -21.50
CA ALA A 169 2.04 11.93 -21.38
C ALA A 169 2.57 13.29 -20.87
N GLU A 170 2.07 14.40 -21.43
CA GLU A 170 2.44 15.74 -20.95
C GLU A 170 1.92 16.01 -19.53
N SER A 171 0.71 15.57 -19.20
CA SER A 171 0.17 15.70 -17.84
C SER A 171 1.01 14.94 -16.81
N VAL A 172 1.45 13.71 -17.13
CA VAL A 172 2.31 12.91 -16.26
C VAL A 172 3.68 13.58 -16.13
N ALA A 173 4.27 14.04 -17.22
CA ALA A 173 5.55 14.74 -17.20
C ALA A 173 5.47 16.04 -16.39
N GLY A 174 4.38 16.79 -16.51
CA GLY A 174 4.10 18.00 -15.72
C GLY A 174 4.09 17.72 -14.22
N TRP A 175 3.29 16.73 -13.80
CA TRP A 175 3.22 16.32 -12.39
C TRP A 175 4.57 15.78 -11.87
N GLN A 176 5.31 15.01 -12.67
CA GLN A 176 6.65 14.55 -12.28
C GLN A 176 7.63 15.72 -12.07
N ARG A 177 7.54 16.78 -12.89
CA ARG A 177 8.33 18.02 -12.68
C ARG A 177 7.94 18.74 -11.39
N GLU A 178 6.67 18.77 -11.02
CA GLU A 178 6.21 19.34 -9.74
C GLU A 178 6.77 18.56 -8.55
N VAL A 179 6.75 17.22 -8.62
CA VAL A 179 7.35 16.35 -7.59
C VAL A 179 8.86 16.59 -7.49
N ALA A 180 9.57 16.64 -8.62
CA ALA A 180 11.00 16.94 -8.65
C ALA A 180 11.32 18.35 -8.11
N ALA A 181 10.48 19.35 -8.39
CA ALA A 181 10.64 20.70 -7.82
C ALA A 181 10.46 20.72 -6.29
N SER A 182 9.62 19.82 -5.75
CA SER A 182 9.34 19.74 -4.32
C SER A 182 10.34 18.87 -3.54
N LEU A 183 10.82 17.77 -4.13
CA LEU A 183 11.68 16.78 -3.46
C LEU A 183 13.14 16.80 -3.92
N GLY A 184 13.43 17.47 -5.04
CA GLY A 184 14.67 17.32 -5.79
C GLY A 184 14.56 16.20 -6.84
N ASP A 185 15.45 16.28 -7.84
CA ASP A 185 15.58 15.34 -8.95
C ASP A 185 16.49 14.14 -8.65
N ALA A 186 17.11 14.11 -7.46
CA ALA A 186 17.98 13.03 -7.03
C ALA A 186 17.21 11.69 -6.94
N PRO A 187 17.82 10.57 -7.40
CA PRO A 187 17.18 9.24 -7.37
C PRO A 187 16.69 8.81 -5.98
N GLU A 188 17.43 9.12 -4.91
CA GLU A 188 17.08 8.79 -3.52
C GLU A 188 15.96 9.66 -2.92
N ALA A 189 15.51 10.68 -3.65
CA ALA A 189 14.49 11.63 -3.23
C ALA A 189 13.25 11.54 -4.13
N GLY A 190 13.08 12.47 -5.07
CA GLY A 190 11.92 12.51 -5.97
C GLY A 190 11.80 11.26 -6.84
N GLY A 191 12.92 10.72 -7.33
CA GLY A 191 12.94 9.50 -8.15
C GLY A 191 12.35 8.29 -7.42
N LEU A 192 12.80 8.02 -6.19
CA LEU A 192 12.28 6.94 -5.38
C LEU A 192 10.81 7.15 -4.98
N ALA A 193 10.41 8.37 -4.59
CA ALA A 193 9.02 8.67 -4.26
C ALA A 193 8.08 8.39 -5.45
N LEU A 194 8.41 8.89 -6.65
CA LEU A 194 7.66 8.62 -7.87
C LEU A 194 7.61 7.12 -8.18
N GLN A 195 8.74 6.43 -8.09
CA GLN A 195 8.81 5.01 -8.36
C GLN A 195 7.95 4.18 -7.40
N MET A 196 7.88 4.56 -6.13
CA MET A 196 7.08 3.84 -5.14
C MET A 196 5.58 3.85 -5.45
N LEU A 197 5.07 4.82 -6.23
CA LEU A 197 3.67 4.84 -6.65
C LEU A 197 3.31 3.73 -7.65
N SER A 198 4.28 3.02 -8.23
CA SER A 198 4.02 1.76 -8.95
C SER A 198 3.23 0.77 -8.09
N PHE A 199 3.42 0.80 -6.76
CA PHE A 199 2.68 -0.05 -5.84
C PHE A 199 1.17 0.24 -5.79
N LEU A 200 0.71 1.44 -6.22
CA LEU A 200 -0.72 1.71 -6.37
C LEU A 200 -1.38 0.86 -7.45
N VAL A 201 -0.60 0.26 -8.35
CA VAL A 201 -1.07 -0.63 -9.42
C VAL A 201 -0.65 -2.08 -9.12
N ASP A 202 0.61 -2.29 -8.73
CA ASP A 202 1.18 -3.63 -8.53
C ASP A 202 0.84 -4.24 -7.16
N GLY A 203 0.33 -3.46 -6.21
CA GLY A 203 -0.06 -3.88 -4.86
C GLY A 203 -1.37 -4.68 -4.79
N CYS A 204 -1.62 -5.55 -5.78
CA CYS A 204 -2.88 -6.30 -5.98
C CYS A 204 -4.11 -5.42 -5.75
N THR A 205 -4.07 -4.22 -6.30
CA THR A 205 -4.99 -3.13 -6.01
C THR A 205 -6.42 -3.52 -6.31
N VAL A 206 -7.29 -3.28 -5.34
CA VAL A 206 -8.74 -3.35 -5.52
C VAL A 206 -9.26 -1.92 -5.56
N ALA A 207 -9.95 -1.60 -6.65
CA ALA A 207 -10.72 -0.37 -6.79
C ALA A 207 -12.06 -0.75 -7.42
N THR A 208 -13.15 -0.60 -6.67
CA THR A 208 -14.48 -1.03 -7.10
C THR A 208 -15.39 0.14 -7.46
N ALA A 209 -16.36 -0.10 -8.32
CA ALA A 209 -17.48 0.80 -8.54
C ALA A 209 -18.56 0.53 -7.48
N PRO A 210 -19.35 1.54 -7.08
CA PRO A 210 -20.48 1.32 -6.20
C PRO A 210 -21.54 0.44 -6.90
N ASP A 211 -22.28 -0.35 -6.12
CA ASP A 211 -23.34 -1.22 -6.61
C ASP A 211 -24.63 -1.00 -5.83
N ALA A 212 -25.50 -0.14 -6.35
CA ALA A 212 -26.74 0.26 -5.70
C ALA A 212 -27.72 -0.92 -5.49
N GLU A 213 -27.74 -1.90 -6.40
CA GLU A 213 -28.58 -3.09 -6.27
C GLU A 213 -28.18 -3.97 -5.08
N ARG A 214 -26.91 -3.92 -4.69
CA ARG A 214 -26.35 -4.66 -3.55
C ARG A 214 -26.12 -3.80 -2.32
N GLU A 215 -26.50 -2.52 -2.38
CA GLU A 215 -26.20 -1.50 -1.36
C GLU A 215 -24.70 -1.46 -1.00
N GLU A 216 -23.83 -1.73 -1.98
CA GLU A 216 -22.38 -1.82 -1.78
C GLU A 216 -21.70 -0.51 -2.18
N PRO A 217 -20.94 0.15 -1.30
CA PRO A 217 -20.17 1.33 -1.66
C PRO A 217 -18.98 0.98 -2.57
N ALA A 218 -18.33 2.02 -3.11
CA ALA A 218 -17.02 1.85 -3.73
C ALA A 218 -15.96 1.58 -2.65
N HIS A 219 -15.03 0.69 -2.97
CA HIS A 219 -13.92 0.31 -2.11
C HIS A 219 -12.60 0.54 -2.83
N PHE A 220 -11.59 0.89 -2.04
CA PHE A 220 -10.21 0.93 -2.47
C PHE A 220 -9.33 0.26 -1.42
N ALA A 221 -8.39 -0.57 -1.83
CA ALA A 221 -7.35 -1.08 -0.95
C ALA A 221 -6.14 -1.61 -1.73
N LEU A 222 -5.00 -1.59 -1.05
CA LEU A 222 -3.74 -2.18 -1.48
C LEU A 222 -3.39 -3.29 -0.49
N ILE A 223 -2.81 -4.40 -0.96
CA ILE A 223 -2.31 -5.41 -0.02
C ILE A 223 -1.05 -4.91 0.70
N GLU A 224 -0.79 -5.46 1.88
CA GLU A 224 0.47 -5.24 2.59
C GLU A 224 1.68 -5.71 1.77
N CYS A 225 1.64 -6.95 1.26
CA CYS A 225 2.55 -7.46 0.23
C CYS A 225 2.03 -8.81 -0.30
N PRO A 226 2.61 -9.39 -1.37
CA PRO A 226 2.21 -10.70 -1.89
C PRO A 226 2.36 -11.86 -0.89
N ASP A 227 3.32 -11.79 0.05
CA ASP A 227 3.52 -12.82 1.08
C ASP A 227 2.48 -12.70 2.22
N TYR A 228 2.04 -11.49 2.51
CA TYR A 228 1.06 -11.14 3.54
C TYR A 228 -0.09 -10.40 2.86
N ALA A 229 -0.91 -11.15 2.13
CA ALA A 229 -1.96 -10.59 1.28
C ALA A 229 -3.17 -10.10 2.11
N LEU A 230 -2.98 -8.98 2.80
CA LEU A 230 -3.95 -8.34 3.68
C LEU A 230 -4.23 -6.92 3.18
N TYR A 231 -5.50 -6.60 2.94
CA TYR A 231 -5.89 -5.31 2.36
C TYR A 231 -5.84 -4.19 3.39
N ALA A 232 -5.16 -3.11 3.03
CA ALA A 232 -5.08 -1.86 3.78
C ALA A 232 -4.70 -2.04 5.25
N THR A 233 -3.77 -2.96 5.57
CA THR A 233 -3.22 -3.16 6.92
C THR A 233 -2.92 -1.82 7.61
N MET A 234 -3.64 -1.44 8.67
CA MET A 234 -3.68 -0.07 9.21
C MET A 234 -2.31 0.42 9.69
N ASP A 235 -1.55 -0.43 10.35
CA ASP A 235 -0.22 -0.15 10.87
C ASP A 235 0.88 -0.07 9.80
N LEU A 236 0.56 -0.44 8.56
CA LEU A 236 1.35 -0.07 7.39
C LEU A 236 0.70 1.08 6.60
N TRP A 237 -0.63 1.17 6.63
CA TRP A 237 -1.41 2.19 5.92
C TRP A 237 -1.01 3.57 6.37
N ILE A 238 -0.78 3.82 7.67
CA ILE A 238 -0.36 5.14 8.16
C ILE A 238 0.93 5.66 7.47
N TYR A 239 1.83 4.77 7.07
CA TYR A 239 3.06 5.10 6.33
C TYR A 239 2.81 5.34 4.83
N ALA A 240 1.88 4.62 4.22
CA ALA A 240 1.57 4.68 2.80
C ALA A 240 0.51 5.71 2.41
N SER A 241 -0.40 5.99 3.33
CA SER A 241 -1.62 6.76 3.14
C SER A 241 -1.39 8.21 2.74
N GLU A 242 -0.26 8.81 3.12
CA GLU A 242 0.08 10.15 2.63
C GLU A 242 0.36 10.16 1.12
N ALA A 243 0.97 9.09 0.57
CA ALA A 243 1.19 8.97 -0.87
C ALA A 243 -0.13 8.86 -1.64
N VAL A 244 -1.09 8.10 -1.09
CA VAL A 244 -2.46 7.97 -1.64
C VAL A 244 -3.20 9.29 -1.52
N LEU A 245 -3.16 9.96 -0.37
CA LEU A 245 -3.83 11.24 -0.15
C LEU A 245 -3.34 12.33 -1.08
N ARG A 246 -2.03 12.40 -1.35
CA ARG A 246 -1.43 13.39 -2.24
C ARG A 246 -1.81 13.21 -3.71
N THR A 247 -2.08 11.97 -4.13
CA THR A 247 -2.33 11.62 -5.53
C THR A 247 -3.82 11.47 -5.82
N PHE A 248 -4.55 10.83 -4.91
CA PHE A 248 -5.97 10.50 -5.04
C PHE A 248 -6.69 10.63 -3.68
N PRO A 249 -7.02 11.86 -3.23
CA PRO A 249 -7.67 12.09 -1.93
C PRO A 249 -8.95 11.28 -1.73
N GLU A 250 -9.74 11.08 -2.79
CA GLU A 250 -10.97 10.28 -2.74
C GLU A 250 -10.71 8.79 -2.45
N LEU A 251 -9.55 8.24 -2.86
CA LEU A 251 -9.18 6.86 -2.58
C LEU A 251 -8.76 6.66 -1.14
N GLU A 252 -8.00 7.61 -0.58
CA GLU A 252 -7.69 7.64 0.86
C GLU A 252 -8.98 7.76 1.69
N ALA A 253 -9.91 8.63 1.27
CA ALA A 253 -11.20 8.76 1.94
C ALA A 253 -11.95 7.42 1.97
N GLN A 254 -11.98 6.68 0.87
CA GLN A 254 -12.66 5.37 0.79
C GLN A 254 -12.10 4.36 1.79
N VAL A 255 -10.78 4.27 1.92
CA VAL A 255 -10.13 3.36 2.89
C VAL A 255 -10.51 3.72 4.32
N LEU A 256 -10.42 5.02 4.67
CA LEU A 256 -10.74 5.49 6.03
C LEU A 256 -12.24 5.33 6.34
N GLU A 257 -13.11 5.46 5.35
CA GLU A 257 -14.55 5.21 5.47
C GLU A 257 -14.88 3.71 5.65
N ASP A 258 -14.13 2.80 5.01
CA ASP A 258 -14.23 1.36 5.28
C ASP A 258 -13.81 1.01 6.72
N TYR A 259 -12.72 1.60 7.20
CA TYR A 259 -12.35 1.50 8.61
C TYR A 259 -13.43 2.05 9.54
N ALA A 260 -14.04 3.18 9.21
CA ALA A 260 -15.15 3.75 9.97
C ALA A 260 -16.38 2.83 10.00
N ARG A 261 -16.72 2.16 8.89
CA ARG A 261 -17.79 1.16 8.83
C ARG A 261 -17.51 -0.07 9.70
N GLN A 262 -16.24 -0.48 9.77
CA GLN A 262 -15.81 -1.64 10.54
C GLN A 262 -15.65 -1.35 12.03
N LEU A 263 -15.18 -0.17 12.43
CA LEU A 263 -14.86 0.18 13.81
C LEU A 263 -15.94 -0.19 14.85
N PRO A 264 -17.24 0.15 14.67
CA PRO A 264 -18.28 -0.19 15.65
C PRO A 264 -18.71 -1.66 15.65
N ARG A 265 -18.32 -2.44 14.64
CA ARG A 265 -18.72 -3.86 14.52
C ARG A 265 -17.89 -4.73 15.45
N ALA A 266 -18.53 -5.74 16.03
CA ALA A 266 -17.87 -6.85 16.70
C ALA A 266 -18.12 -8.14 15.91
N ASP A 267 -17.16 -9.05 15.94
CA ASP A 267 -17.32 -10.41 15.47
C ASP A 267 -16.78 -11.36 16.54
N ALA A 268 -17.70 -11.94 17.30
CA ALA A 268 -17.42 -12.82 18.43
C ALA A 268 -17.09 -14.26 17.99
N ARG A 269 -17.17 -14.58 16.69
CA ARG A 269 -16.67 -15.87 16.20
C ARG A 269 -15.19 -15.98 16.53
N LEU A 270 -14.76 -17.21 16.82
CA LEU A 270 -13.38 -17.49 17.18
C LEU A 270 -12.58 -17.91 15.95
N ARG A 271 -11.33 -17.47 15.91
CA ARG A 271 -10.29 -17.92 14.98
C ARG A 271 -9.07 -18.37 15.78
N LEU A 272 -8.21 -19.16 15.17
CA LEU A 272 -7.04 -19.70 15.86
C LEU A 272 -5.83 -18.81 15.61
N HIS A 273 -5.12 -18.46 16.67
CA HIS A 273 -3.80 -17.88 16.58
C HIS A 273 -2.88 -18.84 15.80
N ALA A 274 -2.20 -18.37 14.75
CA ALA A 274 -1.51 -19.22 13.77
C ALA A 274 -0.39 -20.07 14.39
N LEU A 275 0.35 -19.52 15.37
CA LEU A 275 1.41 -20.24 16.07
C LEU A 275 0.92 -21.09 17.25
N SER A 276 0.17 -20.51 18.19
CA SER A 276 -0.19 -21.17 19.45
C SER A 276 -1.46 -22.02 19.36
N GLY A 277 -2.29 -21.83 18.34
CA GLY A 277 -3.60 -22.47 18.21
C GLY A 277 -4.64 -21.98 19.24
N VAL A 278 -4.32 -20.97 20.05
CA VAL A 278 -5.25 -20.42 21.04
C VAL A 278 -6.41 -19.72 20.31
N PRO A 279 -7.67 -20.00 20.67
CA PRO A 279 -8.82 -19.28 20.12
C PRO A 279 -8.82 -17.81 20.55
N MET A 280 -9.04 -16.91 19.59
CA MET A 280 -9.18 -15.48 19.79
C MET A 280 -10.39 -14.96 19.00
N PRO A 281 -11.07 -13.88 19.45
CA PRO A 281 -12.14 -13.27 18.67
C PRO A 281 -11.62 -12.77 17.32
N VAL A 282 -12.48 -12.71 16.31
CA VAL A 282 -12.13 -12.08 15.02
C VAL A 282 -11.91 -10.57 15.23
N LYS A 283 -12.83 -9.92 15.95
CA LYS A 283 -12.80 -8.46 16.14
C LYS A 283 -13.63 -8.00 17.34
N LEU A 284 -13.12 -7.01 18.05
CA LEU A 284 -13.85 -6.31 19.12
C LEU A 284 -14.45 -4.99 18.60
N ALA A 285 -15.61 -4.61 19.14
CA ALA A 285 -16.22 -3.31 18.85
C ALA A 285 -15.36 -2.16 19.43
N GLY A 286 -15.22 -1.08 18.66
CA GLY A 286 -14.42 0.09 18.99
C GLY A 286 -12.93 -0.06 18.71
N MET A 287 -12.43 -1.26 18.43
CA MET A 287 -11.05 -1.51 18.02
C MET A 287 -10.97 -1.59 16.50
N ALA A 288 -10.08 -0.84 15.87
CA ALA A 288 -9.83 -0.93 14.44
C ALA A 288 -9.37 -2.36 14.12
N PRO A 289 -9.88 -2.99 13.05
CA PRO A 289 -9.30 -4.23 12.59
C PRO A 289 -7.84 -4.00 12.17
N HIS A 290 -7.03 -5.06 12.18
CA HIS A 290 -5.65 -4.98 11.67
C HIS A 290 -5.62 -4.61 10.18
N ASP A 291 -6.51 -5.22 9.41
CA ASP A 291 -6.64 -5.09 7.97
C ASP A 291 -8.12 -5.15 7.56
N LEU A 292 -8.43 -4.76 6.33
CA LEU A 292 -9.78 -4.84 5.74
C LEU A 292 -10.05 -6.19 5.07
N GLY A 293 -9.36 -7.26 5.47
CA GLY A 293 -9.56 -8.63 4.99
C GLY A 293 -8.53 -9.07 3.94
N ALA A 294 -8.64 -10.32 3.50
CA ALA A 294 -7.70 -10.95 2.56
C ALA A 294 -8.36 -11.32 1.21
N PRO A 295 -7.59 -11.42 0.10
CA PRO A 295 -8.13 -11.80 -1.22
C PRO A 295 -8.85 -13.17 -1.24
N GLU A 296 -8.35 -14.13 -0.47
CA GLU A 296 -8.93 -15.49 -0.38
C GLU A 296 -10.15 -15.54 0.56
N GLU A 297 -10.54 -14.41 1.14
CA GLU A 297 -11.66 -14.30 2.09
C GLU A 297 -12.80 -13.44 1.52
N ASP A 298 -13.36 -12.52 2.32
CA ASP A 298 -14.41 -11.59 1.95
C ASP A 298 -14.01 -10.14 2.35
N PRO A 299 -13.07 -9.50 1.63
CA PRO A 299 -12.54 -8.20 2.03
C PRO A 299 -13.63 -7.13 2.12
N PHE A 300 -13.40 -6.13 2.97
CA PHE A 300 -14.34 -5.08 3.40
C PHE A 300 -15.51 -5.55 4.26
N HIS A 301 -15.81 -6.86 4.30
CA HIS A 301 -16.92 -7.46 5.04
C HIS A 301 -16.47 -8.35 6.19
N LEU A 302 -15.45 -9.17 5.95
CA LEU A 302 -14.69 -9.93 6.93
C LEU A 302 -13.31 -9.27 7.12
N ALA A 303 -13.25 -8.31 8.04
CA ALA A 303 -12.02 -7.61 8.39
C ALA A 303 -11.16 -8.41 9.40
N SER A 304 -9.91 -8.00 9.58
CA SER A 304 -8.90 -8.71 10.37
C SER A 304 -8.64 -10.13 9.86
N GLY A 305 -8.01 -10.27 8.70
CA GLY A 305 -7.49 -11.54 8.18
C GLY A 305 -6.20 -11.98 8.88
N TYR A 306 -5.43 -11.06 9.47
CA TYR A 306 -4.18 -11.39 10.17
C TYR A 306 -4.37 -12.24 11.41
N THR A 307 -3.77 -13.44 11.45
CA THR A 307 -3.86 -14.40 12.56
C THR A 307 -2.52 -14.71 13.23
N TRP A 308 -1.42 -14.06 12.84
CA TRP A 308 -0.09 -14.37 13.37
C TRP A 308 0.05 -13.95 14.84
N ARG A 309 -0.61 -12.85 15.24
CA ARG A 309 -0.87 -12.44 16.63
C ARG A 309 -2.34 -12.10 16.85
N ASP A 310 -2.71 -11.95 18.12
CA ASP A 310 -3.98 -11.34 18.49
C ASP A 310 -3.91 -9.82 18.33
N ALA A 311 -4.36 -9.34 17.17
CA ALA A 311 -4.43 -7.91 16.87
C ALA A 311 -5.67 -7.20 17.42
N THR A 312 -6.59 -7.91 18.08
CA THR A 312 -7.89 -7.34 18.45
C THR A 312 -7.82 -6.23 19.50
N GLY A 313 -6.74 -6.19 20.28
CA GLY A 313 -6.48 -5.21 21.34
C GLY A 313 -5.20 -4.40 21.14
N TRP A 314 -4.67 -4.33 19.91
CA TRP A 314 -3.43 -3.58 19.64
C TRP A 314 -3.59 -2.08 19.95
N LYS A 315 -2.52 -1.49 20.47
CA LYS A 315 -2.52 -0.14 21.08
C LYS A 315 -2.25 0.99 20.09
N ASP A 316 -1.82 0.65 18.86
CA ASP A 316 -1.42 1.60 17.83
C ASP A 316 -2.49 1.81 16.74
N LEU A 317 -3.24 0.76 16.35
CA LEU A 317 -4.19 0.79 15.23
C LEU A 317 -5.21 1.93 15.30
N ASN A 318 -5.88 2.08 16.45
CA ASN A 318 -6.87 3.16 16.66
C ASN A 318 -6.22 4.55 16.58
N ALA A 319 -5.03 4.70 17.16
CA ALA A 319 -4.32 5.98 17.18
C ALA A 319 -3.90 6.38 15.76
N GLN A 320 -3.36 5.41 15.00
CA GLN A 320 -3.00 5.60 13.60
C GLN A 320 -4.22 5.93 12.73
N LEU A 321 -5.37 5.26 12.93
CA LEU A 321 -6.61 5.58 12.24
C LEU A 321 -7.05 7.02 12.51
N VAL A 322 -7.03 7.48 13.77
CA VAL A 322 -7.39 8.86 14.13
C VAL A 322 -6.43 9.86 13.49
N ILE A 323 -5.13 9.58 13.50
CA ILE A 323 -4.12 10.45 12.87
C ILE A 323 -4.33 10.51 11.35
N ALA A 324 -4.61 9.38 10.69
CA ALA A 324 -4.90 9.32 9.27
C ALA A 324 -6.17 10.13 8.91
N ILE A 325 -7.24 9.99 9.70
CA ILE A 325 -8.47 10.79 9.55
C ILE A 325 -8.18 12.28 9.73
N ALA A 326 -7.45 12.66 10.78
CA ALA A 326 -7.14 14.06 11.05
C ALA A 326 -6.33 14.69 9.90
N ARG A 327 -5.34 13.96 9.36
CA ARG A 327 -4.55 14.38 8.21
C ARG A 327 -5.40 14.49 6.94
N ALA A 328 -6.16 13.44 6.60
CA ALA A 328 -7.02 13.44 5.41
C ALA A 328 -8.06 14.56 5.46
N GLY A 329 -8.57 14.86 6.66
CA GLY A 329 -9.50 15.96 6.91
C GLY A 329 -8.97 17.35 6.56
N GLN A 330 -7.65 17.58 6.64
CA GLN A 330 -7.04 18.86 6.22
C GLN A 330 -7.16 19.09 4.70
N VAL A 331 -7.28 18.01 3.92
CA VAL A 331 -7.41 18.04 2.45
C VAL A 331 -8.89 17.92 2.03
N LEU A 332 -9.63 16.99 2.64
CA LEU A 332 -11.04 16.70 2.32
C LEU A 332 -12.02 17.72 2.93
N GLY A 333 -11.55 18.53 3.88
CA GLY A 333 -12.27 19.65 4.47
C GLY A 333 -13.22 19.29 5.64
N PRO A 334 -13.77 20.34 6.29
CA PRO A 334 -14.52 20.22 7.54
C PRO A 334 -15.82 19.40 7.41
N GLY A 335 -16.45 19.41 6.23
CA GLY A 335 -17.64 18.61 5.98
C GLY A 335 -17.39 17.10 6.05
N TRP A 336 -16.21 16.65 5.61
CA TRP A 336 -15.79 15.25 5.75
C TRP A 336 -15.36 14.94 7.19
N GLN A 337 -14.61 15.85 7.83
CA GLN A 337 -14.22 15.72 9.24
C GLN A 337 -15.41 15.57 10.18
N ARG A 338 -16.47 16.35 9.98
CA ARG A 338 -17.71 16.24 10.77
C ARG A 338 -18.36 14.86 10.65
N ARG A 339 -18.32 14.23 9.47
CA ARG A 339 -18.82 12.86 9.28
C ARG A 339 -17.96 11.81 9.97
N MET A 340 -16.65 12.05 10.07
CA MET A 340 -15.69 11.13 10.68
C MET A 340 -15.51 11.31 12.19
N LEU A 341 -15.98 12.43 12.76
CA LEU A 341 -15.87 12.71 14.20
C LEU A 341 -16.42 11.58 15.10
N PRO A 342 -17.58 10.93 14.81
CA PRO A 342 -18.05 9.80 15.60
C PRO A 342 -17.07 8.62 15.61
N THR A 343 -16.43 8.34 14.46
CA THR A 343 -15.40 7.30 14.35
C THR A 343 -14.18 7.66 15.20
N VAL A 344 -13.75 8.92 15.15
CA VAL A 344 -12.64 9.43 15.98
C VAL A 344 -12.94 9.27 17.47
N GLY A 345 -14.14 9.69 17.91
CA GLY A 345 -14.55 9.53 19.30
C GLY A 345 -14.56 8.07 19.75
N LEU A 346 -15.17 7.18 18.96
CA LEU A 346 -15.21 5.75 19.26
C LEU A 346 -13.80 5.13 19.37
N ALA A 347 -12.89 5.52 18.47
CA ALA A 347 -11.53 5.01 18.47
C ALA A 347 -10.73 5.47 19.71
N LEU A 348 -10.86 6.75 20.08
CA LEU A 348 -10.19 7.32 21.25
C LEU A 348 -10.76 6.77 22.56
N ASP A 349 -12.09 6.66 22.68
CA ASP A 349 -12.75 6.07 23.85
C ASP A 349 -12.34 4.61 24.05
N ALA A 350 -12.18 3.86 22.96
CA ALA A 350 -11.73 2.48 23.02
C ALA A 350 -10.28 2.35 23.51
N LEU A 351 -9.38 3.23 23.09
CA LEU A 351 -7.99 3.27 23.55
C LEU A 351 -7.85 3.76 24.99
N ALA A 352 -8.68 4.72 25.42
CA ALA A 352 -8.66 5.24 26.79
C ALA A 352 -8.90 4.15 27.86
N ARG A 353 -9.48 3.01 27.49
CA ARG A 353 -9.63 1.84 28.39
C ARG A 353 -8.29 1.19 28.76
N PHE A 354 -7.23 1.49 28.03
CA PHE A 354 -5.88 1.03 28.30
C PHE A 354 -5.06 2.04 29.09
N ASP A 355 -5.63 3.16 29.54
CA ASP A 355 -5.07 4.00 30.61
C ASP A 355 -5.62 3.44 31.94
N ARG A 356 -4.84 2.58 32.60
CA ARG A 356 -5.32 1.80 33.75
C ARG A 356 -5.17 2.53 35.07
N ASP A 357 -4.23 3.47 35.16
CA ASP A 357 -3.97 4.26 36.36
C ASP A 357 -4.54 5.68 36.31
N GLY A 358 -5.11 6.09 35.16
CA GLY A 358 -5.82 7.34 34.96
C GLY A 358 -4.88 8.54 34.80
N ASP A 359 -3.61 8.30 34.47
CA ASP A 359 -2.60 9.36 34.30
C ASP A 359 -2.67 10.05 32.93
N GLY A 360 -3.57 9.60 32.04
CA GLY A 360 -3.76 10.13 30.69
C GLY A 360 -2.92 9.42 29.62
N LEU A 361 -2.18 8.37 29.96
CA LEU A 361 -1.31 7.61 29.07
C LEU A 361 -1.71 6.13 29.04
N ILE A 362 -1.76 5.55 27.84
CA ILE A 362 -2.11 4.13 27.68
C ILE A 362 -0.92 3.20 27.95
N GLU A 363 -1.20 1.97 28.41
CA GLU A 363 -0.19 0.93 28.63
C GLU A 363 -0.29 -0.26 27.66
N ASN A 364 0.88 -0.79 27.31
CA ASN A 364 1.04 -2.08 26.62
C ASN A 364 1.03 -3.26 27.61
N ASP A 365 0.71 -4.45 27.10
CA ASP A 365 0.35 -5.62 27.92
C ASP A 365 1.49 -6.60 28.23
N GLY A 366 2.72 -6.29 27.82
CA GLY A 366 3.86 -7.21 27.91
C GLY A 366 3.88 -8.28 26.82
N VAL A 367 3.03 -8.14 25.82
CA VAL A 367 2.98 -8.95 24.59
C VAL A 367 3.17 -8.03 23.38
N PRO A 368 3.48 -8.56 22.18
CA PRO A 368 3.48 -7.76 20.97
C PRO A 368 2.05 -7.34 20.59
N ASP A 369 1.65 -6.15 21.05
CA ASP A 369 0.31 -5.56 20.85
C ASP A 369 0.35 -4.29 20.00
N GLN A 370 1.21 -4.28 18.97
CA GLN A 370 1.47 -3.18 18.03
C GLN A 370 2.27 -3.69 16.79
N THR A 371 2.47 -2.84 15.78
CA THR A 371 3.09 -3.17 14.47
C THR A 371 4.40 -3.96 14.51
N PHE A 372 5.23 -3.73 15.53
CA PHE A 372 6.43 -4.53 15.79
C PHE A 372 6.00 -5.82 16.50
N ASP A 373 5.30 -6.67 15.74
CA ASP A 373 4.54 -7.84 16.18
C ASP A 373 5.39 -8.98 16.80
N ASN A 374 6.68 -8.76 16.98
CA ASN A 374 7.61 -9.61 17.69
C ASN A 374 8.29 -8.92 18.90
N ILE A 375 8.11 -7.61 19.09
CA ILE A 375 8.73 -6.83 20.18
C ILE A 375 7.68 -6.61 21.28
N PRO A 376 7.76 -7.33 22.42
CA PRO A 376 6.86 -7.07 23.54
C PRO A 376 7.19 -5.74 24.19
N MET A 377 6.14 -4.97 24.50
CA MET A 377 6.22 -3.73 25.28
C MET A 377 5.36 -3.88 26.53
N LEU A 378 5.81 -3.37 27.68
CA LEU A 378 5.04 -3.44 28.93
C LEU A 378 4.97 -2.07 29.63
N GLY A 379 3.77 -1.72 30.07
CA GLY A 379 3.50 -0.39 30.64
C GLY A 379 3.45 0.68 29.55
N PRO A 380 3.60 1.96 29.90
CA PRO A 380 3.75 3.01 28.91
C PRO A 380 4.94 2.76 27.99
N SER A 381 4.76 2.90 26.67
CA SER A 381 5.83 2.80 25.67
C SER A 381 5.98 4.09 24.87
N ALA A 382 7.20 4.37 24.39
CA ALA A 382 7.45 5.57 23.58
C ALA A 382 6.63 5.56 22.27
N TYR A 383 6.52 4.39 21.64
CA TYR A 383 5.79 4.23 20.38
C TYR A 383 4.27 4.40 20.57
N CYS A 384 3.62 3.54 21.37
CA CYS A 384 2.18 3.56 21.52
C CYS A 384 1.70 4.78 22.29
N GLY A 385 2.42 5.16 23.37
CA GLY A 385 2.12 6.37 24.13
C GLY A 385 2.26 7.64 23.29
N GLY A 386 3.31 7.72 22.45
CA GLY A 386 3.50 8.85 21.54
C GLY A 386 2.40 8.93 20.47
N LEU A 387 1.98 7.79 19.92
CA LEU A 387 0.86 7.71 18.98
C LEU A 387 -0.47 8.11 19.65
N TRP A 388 -0.73 7.66 20.87
CA TRP A 388 -1.91 8.04 21.65
C TRP A 388 -2.02 9.55 21.83
N LEU A 389 -0.94 10.19 22.28
CA LEU A 389 -0.92 11.65 22.46
C LEU A 389 -1.11 12.39 21.13
N ALA A 390 -0.49 11.90 20.06
CA ALA A 390 -0.69 12.43 18.71
C ALA A 390 -2.14 12.27 18.22
N ALA A 391 -2.78 11.14 18.52
CA ALA A 391 -4.17 10.86 18.17
C ALA A 391 -5.15 11.74 18.96
N LEU A 392 -4.91 12.00 20.24
CA LEU A 392 -5.71 12.95 21.01
C LEU A 392 -5.64 14.37 20.42
N LEU A 393 -4.45 14.83 20.02
CA LEU A 393 -4.27 16.14 19.39
C LEU A 393 -4.89 16.19 17.98
N GLY A 394 -4.72 15.14 17.18
CA GLY A 394 -5.35 15.01 15.86
C GLY A 394 -6.88 14.95 15.95
N GLY A 395 -7.40 14.20 16.92
CA GLY A 395 -8.82 14.15 17.23
C GLY A 395 -9.36 15.52 17.65
N ALA A 396 -8.63 16.25 18.48
CA ALA A 396 -9.01 17.62 18.85
C ALA A 396 -9.06 18.56 17.64
N ALA A 397 -8.14 18.41 16.67
CA ALA A 397 -8.20 19.16 15.42
C ALA A 397 -9.44 18.80 14.57
N VAL A 398 -9.82 17.51 14.51
CA VAL A 398 -11.07 17.07 13.86
C VAL A 398 -12.30 17.65 14.58
N ALA A 399 -12.30 17.65 15.91
CA ALA A 399 -13.40 18.20 16.71
C ALA A 399 -13.55 19.71 16.51
N ASP A 400 -12.46 20.47 16.49
CA ASP A 400 -12.51 21.91 16.19
C ASP A 400 -13.10 22.19 14.80
N ALA A 401 -12.64 21.47 13.77
CA ALA A 401 -13.15 21.61 12.40
C ALA A 401 -14.61 21.14 12.24
N ALA A 402 -15.10 20.32 13.18
CA ALA A 402 -16.47 19.84 13.25
C ALA A 402 -17.35 20.66 14.20
N ASP A 403 -16.88 21.82 14.68
CA ASP A 403 -17.58 22.73 15.60
C ASP A 403 -17.91 22.10 16.97
N ARG A 404 -17.01 21.26 17.50
CA ARG A 404 -17.10 20.59 18.82
C ARG A 404 -15.96 20.99 19.75
N PRO A 405 -15.86 22.27 20.14
CA PRO A 405 -14.75 22.77 20.97
C PRO A 405 -14.72 22.16 22.38
N ASP A 406 -15.85 21.65 22.88
CA ASP A 406 -15.95 20.92 24.14
C ASP A 406 -15.13 19.62 24.12
N LEU A 407 -15.30 18.82 23.06
CA LEU A 407 -14.53 17.59 22.86
C LEU A 407 -13.06 17.89 22.60
N ALA A 408 -12.78 18.90 21.78
CA ALA A 408 -11.42 19.31 21.48
C ALA A 408 -10.66 19.74 22.74
N ALA A 409 -11.30 20.50 23.64
CA ALA A 409 -10.72 20.90 24.92
C ALA A 409 -10.47 19.69 25.83
N ALA A 410 -11.40 18.75 25.90
CA ALA A 410 -11.26 17.54 26.71
C ALA A 410 -10.07 16.68 26.24
N TRP A 411 -9.97 16.37 24.95
CA TRP A 411 -8.86 15.57 24.42
C TRP A 411 -7.50 16.28 24.55
N ARG A 412 -7.45 17.61 24.39
CA ARG A 412 -6.23 18.38 24.68
C ARG A 412 -5.82 18.33 26.15
N ALA A 413 -6.78 18.35 27.07
CA ALA A 413 -6.51 18.22 28.50
C ALA A 413 -5.93 16.83 28.83
N THR A 414 -6.53 15.76 28.30
CA THR A 414 -5.98 14.39 28.42
C THR A 414 -4.58 14.30 27.82
N ALA A 415 -4.35 14.88 26.64
CA ALA A 415 -3.03 14.88 26.00
C ALA A 415 -2.00 15.65 26.84
N ALA A 416 -2.39 16.76 27.47
CA ALA A 416 -1.51 17.53 28.34
C ALA A 416 -1.13 16.76 29.61
N GLN A 417 -2.08 16.01 30.19
CA GLN A 417 -1.85 15.14 31.34
C GLN A 417 -0.92 13.96 30.96
N GLY A 418 -1.29 13.22 29.91
CA GLY A 418 -0.52 12.08 29.41
C GLY A 418 0.89 12.46 28.94
N ARG A 419 1.11 13.68 28.43
CA ARG A 419 2.45 14.18 28.10
C ARG A 419 3.36 14.30 29.34
N GLN A 420 2.80 14.68 30.49
CA GLN A 420 3.56 14.74 31.74
C GLN A 420 3.92 13.33 32.22
N ALA A 421 2.95 12.41 32.18
CA ALA A 421 3.16 10.99 32.47
C ALA A 421 4.22 10.36 31.55
N PHE A 422 4.14 10.63 30.24
CA PHE A 422 5.06 10.13 29.23
C PHE A 422 6.50 10.55 29.53
N ALA A 423 6.72 11.84 29.81
CA ALA A 423 8.03 12.35 30.17
C ALA A 423 8.55 11.71 31.47
N ALA A 424 7.71 11.59 32.50
CA ALA A 424 8.10 11.00 33.78
C ALA A 424 8.46 9.52 33.66
N ALA A 425 7.75 8.77 32.81
CA ALA A 425 7.94 7.33 32.64
C ALA A 425 9.12 6.99 31.72
N LEU A 426 9.33 7.76 30.64
CA LEU A 426 10.15 7.31 29.51
C LEU A 426 11.42 8.14 29.27
N TRP A 427 11.50 9.37 29.78
CA TRP A 427 12.70 10.19 29.59
C TRP A 427 13.80 9.81 30.59
N ASP A 428 14.94 9.33 30.10
CA ASP A 428 16.08 8.95 30.95
C ASP A 428 17.06 10.09 31.27
N GLY A 429 16.76 11.31 30.81
CA GLY A 429 17.66 12.46 30.87
C GLY A 429 18.43 12.73 29.57
N SER A 430 18.47 11.77 28.65
CA SER A 430 19.22 11.85 27.38
C SER A 430 18.43 11.41 26.15
N ARG A 431 17.54 10.42 26.31
CA ARG A 431 16.72 9.84 25.25
C ARG A 431 15.46 9.21 25.86
N LEU A 432 14.52 8.86 24.99
CA LEU A 432 13.36 8.05 25.35
C LEU A 432 13.74 6.57 25.48
N ARG A 433 13.24 5.94 26.54
CA ARG A 433 13.19 4.49 26.73
C ARG A 433 12.19 3.87 25.76
N LEU A 434 12.35 2.58 25.46
CA LEU A 434 11.39 1.83 24.66
C LEU A 434 10.04 1.74 25.38
N ASP A 435 10.07 1.29 26.63
CA ASP A 435 8.95 1.24 27.56
C ASP A 435 9.40 1.45 29.01
N ARG A 436 8.44 1.44 29.96
CA ARG A 436 8.73 1.63 31.39
C ARG A 436 9.12 0.32 32.07
N ASP A 437 8.34 -0.74 31.82
CA ASP A 437 8.30 -1.92 32.69
C ASP A 437 8.82 -3.20 32.00
N GLY A 438 9.06 -3.16 30.69
CA GLY A 438 9.40 -4.33 29.90
C GLY A 438 10.86 -4.78 30.03
N PRO A 439 11.16 -6.03 29.63
CA PRO A 439 12.53 -6.55 29.63
C PRO A 439 13.44 -5.82 28.63
N LEU A 440 12.87 -5.16 27.63
CA LEU A 440 13.57 -4.43 26.57
C LEU A 440 13.56 -2.91 26.77
N LYS A 441 13.14 -2.41 27.94
CA LYS A 441 12.94 -0.98 28.22
C LYS A 441 14.08 -0.04 27.83
N ASP A 442 15.32 -0.50 27.95
CA ASP A 442 16.53 0.27 27.66
C ASP A 442 17.02 0.12 26.20
N ALA A 443 16.35 -0.69 25.38
CA ALA A 443 16.65 -0.85 23.98
C ALA A 443 16.28 0.40 23.16
N LEU A 444 16.93 0.55 22.02
CA LEU A 444 16.73 1.64 21.08
C LEU A 444 15.92 1.15 19.90
N LEU A 445 14.63 1.45 19.91
CA LEU A 445 13.71 1.12 18.84
C LEU A 445 13.61 2.28 17.84
N LEU A 446 13.90 1.99 16.58
CA LEU A 446 13.68 2.88 15.46
C LEU A 446 12.18 3.09 15.25
N GLY A 447 11.74 4.34 15.11
CA GLY A 447 10.31 4.69 14.98
C GLY A 447 9.61 4.92 16.32
N CYS A 448 10.28 4.84 17.46
CA CYS A 448 9.68 5.10 18.78
C CYS A 448 9.11 6.53 18.94
N VAL A 449 9.45 7.47 18.06
CA VAL A 449 8.93 8.85 18.05
C VAL A 449 8.00 9.13 16.86
N PHE A 450 7.49 8.09 16.20
CA PHE A 450 6.64 8.24 15.03
C PHE A 450 5.37 9.07 15.32
N GLY A 451 4.68 8.81 16.44
CA GLY A 451 3.53 9.62 16.86
C GLY A 451 3.86 11.11 17.05
N PRO A 452 4.84 11.48 17.89
CA PRO A 452 5.30 12.86 18.03
C PRO A 452 5.70 13.52 16.71
N PHE A 453 6.33 12.77 15.81
CA PHE A 453 6.62 13.24 14.46
C PHE A 453 5.36 13.56 13.66
N LEU A 454 4.38 12.66 13.61
CA LEU A 454 3.14 12.90 12.86
C LEU A 454 2.35 14.09 13.42
N ALA A 455 2.24 14.21 14.75
CA ALA A 455 1.56 15.35 15.39
C ALA A 455 2.18 16.69 14.99
N ARG A 456 3.52 16.78 15.03
CA ARG A 456 4.25 17.98 14.63
C ARG A 456 4.14 18.25 13.13
N ARG A 457 4.35 17.22 12.30
CA ARG A 457 4.32 17.30 10.83
C ARG A 457 2.99 17.84 10.33
N TYR A 458 1.88 17.35 10.89
CA TYR A 458 0.53 17.74 10.46
C TYR A 458 -0.03 18.93 11.24
N GLY A 459 0.77 19.56 12.10
CA GLY A 459 0.36 20.78 12.81
C GLY A 459 -0.69 20.57 13.90
N PHE A 460 -0.80 19.36 14.46
CA PHE A 460 -1.69 19.09 15.61
C PHE A 460 -1.14 19.64 16.93
N GLY A 461 0.16 19.95 16.95
CA GLY A 461 0.90 20.42 18.12
C GLY A 461 1.97 19.42 18.54
N ASP A 462 2.70 19.75 19.61
CA ASP A 462 3.75 18.89 20.14
C ASP A 462 3.19 17.89 21.17
N ALA A 463 3.07 16.63 20.74
CA ALA A 463 2.63 15.52 21.59
C ALA A 463 3.61 15.21 22.72
N VAL A 464 4.91 15.37 22.45
CA VAL A 464 6.04 15.20 23.38
C VAL A 464 6.97 16.40 23.21
N ASP A 465 7.74 16.74 24.24
CA ASP A 465 8.73 17.82 24.18
C ASP A 465 9.67 17.65 22.95
N PRO A 466 9.72 18.62 22.02
CA PRO A 466 10.55 18.53 20.82
C PRO A 466 12.05 18.33 21.12
N ALA A 467 12.54 18.81 22.26
CA ALA A 467 13.92 18.62 22.66
C ALA A 467 14.21 17.14 22.99
N MET A 468 13.28 16.46 23.66
CA MET A 468 13.38 15.02 23.96
C MET A 468 13.35 14.20 22.68
N VAL A 469 12.45 14.52 21.74
CA VAL A 469 12.34 13.84 20.45
C VAL A 469 13.63 14.03 19.64
N ARG A 470 14.11 15.27 19.51
CA ARG A 470 15.34 15.58 18.77
C ARG A 470 16.57 14.87 19.37
N ALA A 471 16.70 14.85 20.70
CA ALA A 471 17.80 14.14 21.38
C ALA A 471 17.74 12.62 21.16
N THR A 472 16.54 12.05 21.19
CA THR A 472 16.31 10.63 20.89
C THR A 472 16.66 10.30 19.44
N LEU A 473 16.22 11.10 18.47
CA LEU A 473 16.55 10.94 17.05
C LEU A 473 18.06 11.03 16.79
N ALA A 474 18.76 11.98 17.42
CA ALA A 474 20.21 12.08 17.30
C ALA A 474 20.92 10.83 17.85
N THR A 475 20.38 10.23 18.92
CA THR A 475 20.89 8.98 19.49
C THR A 475 20.62 7.79 18.58
N LEU A 476 19.41 7.66 18.03
CA LEU A 476 19.06 6.61 17.05
C LEU A 476 19.95 6.71 15.80
N PHE A 477 20.21 7.92 15.32
CA PHE A 477 21.12 8.12 14.18
C PHE A 477 22.56 7.68 14.51
N ALA A 478 23.08 8.07 15.68
CA ALA A 478 24.43 7.68 16.08
C ALA A 478 24.56 6.17 16.31
N ILE A 479 23.56 5.53 16.92
CA ILE A 479 23.64 4.14 17.38
C ILE A 479 23.01 3.16 16.39
N ASN A 480 21.73 3.30 16.04
CA ASN A 480 21.04 2.36 15.15
C ASN A 480 21.57 2.45 13.72
N PHE A 481 21.83 3.66 13.22
CA PHE A 481 22.29 3.89 11.85
C PHE A 481 23.82 3.83 11.70
N ARG A 482 24.56 4.76 12.31
CA ARG A 482 26.03 4.82 12.10
C ARG A 482 26.78 3.64 12.70
N LYS A 483 26.48 3.26 13.95
CA LYS A 483 27.19 2.18 14.64
C LYS A 483 26.68 0.79 14.24
N ALA A 484 25.44 0.46 14.57
CA ALA A 484 24.89 -0.89 14.38
C ALA A 484 24.55 -1.20 12.91
N GLY A 485 24.12 -0.17 12.18
CA GLY A 485 23.85 -0.22 10.75
C GLY A 485 25.06 -0.03 9.84
N ALA A 486 26.24 0.27 10.43
CA ALA A 486 27.47 0.64 9.73
C ALA A 486 27.26 1.73 8.65
N GLY A 487 26.31 2.65 8.88
CA GLY A 487 25.98 3.73 7.94
C GLY A 487 25.29 3.28 6.65
N ARG A 488 24.79 2.03 6.56
CA ARG A 488 24.07 1.52 5.38
C ARG A 488 22.55 1.62 5.51
N ALA A 489 22.02 1.18 6.64
CA ALA A 489 20.62 1.38 7.04
C ALA A 489 20.53 1.25 8.56
N ALA A 490 19.56 1.89 9.19
CA ALA A 490 19.34 1.78 10.62
C ALA A 490 18.69 0.43 10.95
N ARG A 491 19.28 -0.29 11.91
CA ARG A 491 18.66 -1.48 12.49
C ARG A 491 17.42 -1.10 13.29
N LEU A 492 16.39 -1.94 13.21
CA LEU A 492 15.12 -1.67 13.88
C LEU A 492 15.29 -1.53 15.38
N ILE A 493 15.96 -2.49 16.03
CA ILE A 493 16.13 -2.50 17.48
C ILE A 493 17.53 -2.95 17.87
N VAL A 494 18.17 -2.19 18.76
CA VAL A 494 19.52 -2.47 19.27
C VAL A 494 19.60 -2.15 20.76
N THR A 495 20.59 -2.70 21.46
CA THR A 495 20.87 -2.28 22.85
C THR A 495 21.37 -0.83 22.87
N ALA A 496 21.35 -0.18 24.04
CA ALA A 496 21.94 1.16 24.21
C ALA A 496 23.44 1.20 23.83
N ALA A 497 24.14 0.07 23.84
CA ALA A 497 25.52 -0.03 23.37
C ALA A 497 25.64 -0.22 21.84
N GLY A 498 24.54 -0.37 21.11
CA GLY A 498 24.51 -0.64 19.67
C GLY A 498 24.77 -2.10 19.29
N GLY A 499 24.64 -3.02 20.23
CA GLY A 499 24.72 -4.46 19.98
C GLY A 499 23.34 -5.08 19.71
N PRO A 500 23.29 -6.35 19.27
CA PRO A 500 22.02 -7.06 19.09
C PRO A 500 21.26 -7.16 20.41
N VAL A 501 19.94 -7.08 20.34
CA VAL A 501 19.06 -7.35 21.47
C VAL A 501 18.78 -8.85 21.54
N ALA A 502 18.92 -9.43 22.74
CA ALA A 502 18.46 -10.79 23.02
C ALA A 502 17.15 -10.71 23.82
N HIS A 503 16.15 -11.51 23.44
CA HIS A 503 14.99 -11.76 24.28
C HIS A 503 15.34 -12.79 25.36
N ALA A 504 14.62 -12.79 26.49
CA ALA A 504 14.97 -13.58 27.68
C ALA A 504 15.14 -15.09 27.35
N PRO A 505 16.09 -15.80 28.00
CA PRO A 505 16.27 -17.24 27.80
C PRO A 505 15.03 -18.00 28.33
N GLY A 506 14.18 -18.50 27.44
CA GLY A 506 12.98 -19.27 27.79
C GLY A 506 11.82 -19.10 26.81
N ASP A 507 11.69 -17.90 26.24
CA ASP A 507 10.68 -17.55 25.23
C ASP A 507 11.37 -17.37 23.87
N VAL A 508 11.79 -18.48 23.26
CA VAL A 508 12.36 -18.45 21.91
C VAL A 508 11.22 -18.25 20.91
N ASP A 509 10.76 -17.01 20.79
CA ASP A 509 9.99 -16.61 19.62
C ASP A 509 10.95 -16.56 18.42
N ALA A 510 10.91 -17.59 17.58
CA ALA A 510 11.72 -17.69 16.38
C ALA A 510 11.47 -16.53 15.37
N SER A 511 10.41 -15.74 15.55
CA SER A 511 10.14 -14.54 14.77
C SER A 511 10.83 -13.27 15.29
N PHE A 512 11.51 -13.31 16.45
CA PHE A 512 12.22 -12.15 17.00
C PHE A 512 13.48 -11.83 16.19
N GLN A 513 13.33 -10.99 15.17
CA GLN A 513 14.36 -10.66 14.19
C GLN A 513 14.97 -9.29 14.51
N THR A 514 16.13 -9.29 15.17
CA THR A 514 16.83 -8.05 15.60
C THR A 514 17.92 -7.60 14.62
N SER A 515 18.24 -8.40 13.60
CA SER A 515 19.22 -8.05 12.57
C SER A 515 18.67 -7.18 11.43
N GLU A 516 17.34 -7.08 11.33
CA GLU A 516 16.68 -6.46 10.19
C GLU A 516 16.68 -4.92 10.23
N ALA A 517 16.83 -4.34 9.04
CA ALA A 517 16.50 -2.94 8.77
C ALA A 517 15.19 -2.89 7.99
N LEU A 518 14.15 -2.32 8.59
CA LEU A 518 12.85 -2.14 7.94
C LEU A 518 12.93 -0.94 6.99
N VAL A 519 12.66 -1.17 5.69
CA VAL A 519 12.90 -0.17 4.64
C VAL A 519 11.96 1.04 4.82
N GLY A 520 10.66 0.80 4.98
CA GLY A 520 9.69 1.87 5.21
C GLY A 520 9.91 2.65 6.51
N ILE A 521 10.39 1.98 7.57
CA ILE A 521 10.73 2.65 8.84
C ILE A 521 11.99 3.51 8.69
N ASN A 522 12.98 3.09 7.90
CA ASN A 522 14.15 3.91 7.62
C ASN A 522 13.80 5.16 6.79
N LEU A 523 12.87 5.04 5.84
CA LEU A 523 12.34 6.18 5.08
C LEU A 523 11.59 7.16 6.00
N ALA A 524 10.73 6.65 6.89
CA ALA A 524 10.07 7.44 7.91
C ALA A 524 11.08 8.10 8.87
N PHE A 525 12.10 7.37 9.32
CA PHE A 525 13.17 7.88 10.19
C PHE A 525 13.92 9.04 9.55
N ALA A 526 14.20 9.00 8.24
CA ALA A 526 14.79 10.14 7.55
C ALA A 526 13.85 11.37 7.55
N ALA A 527 12.53 11.16 7.38
CA ALA A 527 11.55 12.23 7.48
C ALA A 527 11.44 12.79 8.91
N GLU A 528 11.51 11.92 9.93
CA GLU A 528 11.57 12.31 11.35
C GLU A 528 12.79 13.19 11.64
N LEU A 529 13.98 12.75 11.23
CA LEU A 529 15.23 13.53 11.36
C LEU A 529 15.07 14.92 10.74
N GLN A 530 14.53 15.00 9.51
CA GLN A 530 14.32 16.26 8.81
C GLN A 530 13.33 17.17 9.55
N ALA A 531 12.21 16.63 10.06
CA ALA A 531 11.18 17.40 10.76
C ALA A 531 11.67 18.01 12.09
N PHE A 532 12.70 17.43 12.70
CA PHE A 532 13.34 17.92 13.93
C PHE A 532 14.70 18.60 13.70
N GLY A 533 14.97 19.03 12.45
CA GLY A 533 16.11 19.87 12.11
C GLY A 533 17.46 19.14 12.02
N LEU A 534 17.45 17.81 11.89
CA LEU A 534 18.62 16.98 11.65
C LEU A 534 18.76 16.68 10.15
N THR A 535 18.79 17.74 9.34
CA THR A 535 18.66 17.67 7.88
C THR A 535 19.85 16.96 7.21
N SER A 536 21.06 17.14 7.73
CA SER A 536 22.26 16.44 7.24
C SER A 536 22.17 14.94 7.45
N GLU A 537 21.72 14.53 8.64
CA GLU A 537 21.54 13.16 9.07
C GLU A 537 20.43 12.50 8.23
N ALA A 538 19.31 13.20 8.03
CA ALA A 538 18.22 12.75 7.14
C ALA A 538 18.71 12.46 5.72
N ALA A 539 19.54 13.35 5.16
CA ALA A 539 20.10 13.19 3.82
C ALA A 539 21.10 12.03 3.75
N GLU A 540 21.89 11.80 4.81
CA GLU A 540 22.79 10.64 4.92
C GLU A 540 22.03 9.32 4.94
N VAL A 541 20.97 9.22 5.77
CA VAL A 541 20.12 8.02 5.85
C VAL A 541 19.46 7.72 4.51
N ARG A 542 18.89 8.73 3.81
CA ARG A 542 18.25 8.51 2.50
C ARG A 542 19.22 7.95 1.45
N ARG A 543 20.38 8.60 1.28
CA ARG A 543 21.40 8.16 0.32
C ARG A 543 21.89 6.75 0.63
N ALA A 544 22.20 6.48 1.89
CA ALA A 544 22.69 5.17 2.31
C ALA A 544 21.65 4.07 2.08
N LEU A 545 20.39 4.32 2.46
CA LEU A 545 19.32 3.36 2.26
C LEU A 545 19.09 3.09 0.76
N PHE A 546 19.05 4.14 -0.07
CA PHE A 546 18.89 4.00 -1.52
C PHE A 546 20.03 3.18 -2.13
N ALA A 547 21.28 3.49 -1.79
CA ALA A 547 22.43 2.72 -2.24
C ALA A 547 22.34 1.25 -1.81
N GLU A 548 21.90 0.98 -0.58
CA GLU A 548 21.78 -0.37 -0.05
C GLU A 548 20.65 -1.17 -0.72
N VAL A 549 19.46 -0.60 -0.95
CA VAL A 549 18.30 -1.35 -1.48
C VAL A 549 18.19 -1.32 -3.01
N VAL A 550 18.57 -0.21 -3.64
CA VAL A 550 18.45 -0.03 -5.10
C VAL A 550 19.76 -0.40 -5.78
N GLU A 551 20.86 0.29 -5.48
CA GLU A 551 22.11 0.15 -6.23
C GLU A 551 22.80 -1.19 -5.94
N ARG A 552 22.88 -1.59 -4.67
CA ARG A 552 23.57 -2.82 -4.25
C ARG A 552 22.71 -4.06 -4.46
N ARG A 553 21.42 -4.02 -4.12
CA ARG A 553 20.54 -5.19 -4.10
C ARG A 553 19.59 -5.30 -5.29
N GLY A 554 19.42 -4.26 -6.11
CA GLY A 554 18.55 -4.30 -7.29
C GLY A 554 17.07 -4.57 -6.94
N LEU A 555 16.56 -3.92 -5.88
CA LEU A 555 15.19 -4.12 -5.38
C LEU A 555 14.19 -3.08 -5.87
N LEU A 556 14.55 -2.24 -6.85
CA LEU A 556 13.60 -1.32 -7.50
C LEU A 556 12.38 -2.12 -8.01
N TYR A 557 11.18 -1.55 -7.85
CA TYR A 557 9.86 -2.17 -8.13
C TYR A 557 9.44 -3.31 -7.20
N ARG A 558 10.27 -3.66 -6.22
CA ARG A 558 9.97 -4.73 -5.26
C ARG A 558 10.55 -4.48 -3.88
N LEU A 559 10.61 -3.20 -3.47
CA LEU A 559 11.17 -2.85 -2.16
C LEU A 559 10.50 -3.66 -1.05
N PRO A 560 11.29 -4.34 -0.20
CA PRO A 560 10.77 -5.27 0.79
C PRO A 560 10.34 -4.57 2.07
N ALA A 561 9.66 -5.31 2.95
CA ALA A 561 9.42 -4.86 4.32
C ALA A 561 10.74 -4.65 5.06
N ALA A 562 11.67 -5.62 4.91
CA ALA A 562 12.94 -5.65 5.63
C ALA A 562 14.08 -6.23 4.79
N ILE A 563 15.30 -5.78 5.11
CA ILE A 563 16.56 -6.36 4.63
C ILE A 563 17.39 -6.83 5.84
N ASP A 564 18.13 -7.93 5.68
CA ASP A 564 19.14 -8.32 6.65
C ASP A 564 20.47 -7.65 6.30
N LEU A 565 21.12 -6.97 7.24
CA LEU A 565 22.37 -6.26 6.96
C LEU A 565 23.61 -7.17 6.91
N GLU A 566 23.54 -8.36 7.49
CA GLU A 566 24.63 -9.34 7.58
C GLU A 566 24.57 -10.38 6.45
N ALA A 567 23.40 -10.60 5.86
CA ALA A 567 23.17 -11.52 4.75
C ALA A 567 22.53 -10.86 3.51
N GLU A 568 22.73 -11.45 2.34
CA GLU A 568 22.11 -10.99 1.09
C GLU A 568 20.66 -11.46 0.93
N VAL A 569 19.89 -11.36 2.00
CA VAL A 569 18.47 -11.74 2.04
C VAL A 569 17.59 -10.55 2.39
N PHE A 570 16.32 -10.65 1.99
CA PHE A 570 15.25 -9.70 2.29
C PHE A 570 13.95 -10.46 2.53
N ARG A 571 12.95 -9.79 3.12
CA ARG A 571 11.67 -10.40 3.49
C ARG A 571 10.50 -9.55 3.02
N ALA A 572 9.44 -10.21 2.53
CA ALA A 572 8.22 -9.56 2.07
C ALA A 572 8.47 -8.50 1.00
N PRO A 573 8.90 -8.89 -0.22
CA PRO A 573 9.08 -7.96 -1.34
C PRO A 573 7.77 -7.29 -1.72
N MET A 574 7.85 -6.17 -2.44
CA MET A 574 6.67 -5.38 -2.84
C MET A 574 5.81 -5.07 -1.61
N ASN A 575 6.41 -4.44 -0.60
CA ASN A 575 5.70 -4.08 0.61
C ASN A 575 5.06 -2.69 0.50
N LEU A 576 3.97 -2.49 1.23
CA LEU A 576 3.22 -1.23 1.32
C LEU A 576 4.01 -0.13 2.03
N ARG A 577 4.75 -0.47 3.11
CA ARG A 577 5.38 0.50 4.02
C ARG A 577 6.40 1.43 3.35
N PRO A 578 7.20 1.01 2.34
CA PRO A 578 8.10 1.90 1.60
C PRO A 578 7.45 3.09 0.86
N LEU A 579 6.11 3.14 0.71
CA LEU A 579 5.43 4.39 0.31
C LEU A 579 5.67 5.55 1.28
N ALA A 580 6.21 5.28 2.48
CA ALA A 580 6.81 6.26 3.38
C ALA A 580 7.85 7.19 2.72
N ALA A 581 8.39 6.86 1.54
CA ALA A 581 9.19 7.77 0.73
C ALA A 581 8.52 9.14 0.52
N TRP A 582 7.17 9.19 0.48
CA TRP A 582 6.40 10.42 0.34
C TRP A 582 6.38 11.31 1.60
N LEU A 583 6.75 10.78 2.77
CA LEU A 583 6.91 11.58 3.99
C LEU A 583 8.06 12.60 3.88
N ALA A 584 8.98 12.42 2.92
CA ALA A 584 10.04 13.39 2.64
C ALA A 584 9.49 14.70 2.05
N GLN A 585 8.30 14.69 1.44
CA GLN A 585 7.72 15.87 0.83
C GLN A 585 7.22 16.84 1.91
N PRO A 586 7.34 18.16 1.75
CA PRO A 586 6.78 19.12 2.70
C PRO A 586 5.27 18.96 2.93
N TRP A 587 4.82 19.30 4.14
CA TRP A 587 3.41 19.41 4.52
C TRP A 587 3.12 20.81 5.09
N PRO A 588 1.97 21.45 4.79
CA PRO A 588 0.95 21.02 3.83
C PRO A 588 1.48 21.08 2.38
N PHE A 589 0.75 20.46 1.46
CA PHE A 589 1.07 20.52 0.03
C PHE A 589 0.02 21.35 -0.72
N PRO A 590 0.40 21.99 -1.85
CA PRO A 590 -0.57 22.68 -2.71
C PRO A 590 -1.63 21.68 -3.18
N GLY A 591 -2.91 22.01 -2.98
CA GLY A 591 -4.04 21.18 -3.42
C GLY A 591 -4.32 21.27 -4.91
#